data_AF-A0A421ERC6-F1
#
_entry.id   AF-A0A421ERC6-F1
#
_cell.length_a   1.000
_cell.length_b   1.000
_cell.length_c   1.000
_cell.angle_alpha   90.00
_cell.angle_beta   90.00
_cell.angle_gamma   90.00
#
_symmetry.space_group_name_H-M   'P 1'
#
loop_
_entity.id
_entity.type
_entity.pdbx_description
1 polymer ?
#
loop_
_entity_poly.entity_id
_entity_poly.type
_entity_poly.pdbx_seq_one_letter_code
_entity_poly.pdbx_strand_id
1 'polypeptide(L)'
;MLDATLATAATDDGLTLSLRIENAGSTPVTLDFRTGQRAEFTAYPADEEDIDTGGEGADTDREDADGEGADEERADPAWRYGANRMFTQALGSETVAPGEAVAYEATWRGPPSGTYRVVGEATATDRDVRAAAVVTVA
;
A
#
# COMPACT_ATOMS: atom_id res chain seq x y z
N MET A 1 -5.43 4.87 -17.20
CA MET A 1 -4.50 5.27 -16.13
C MET A 1 -5.20 4.87 -14.84
N LEU A 2 -4.50 4.23 -13.92
CA LEU A 2 -5.08 3.85 -12.63
C LEU A 2 -4.45 4.73 -11.55
N ASP A 3 -5.29 5.34 -10.74
CA ASP A 3 -4.89 6.09 -9.55
C ASP A 3 -5.25 5.30 -8.31
N ALA A 4 -4.31 5.24 -7.38
CA ALA A 4 -4.47 4.50 -6.12
C ALA A 4 -4.50 5.48 -4.95
N THR A 5 -5.35 5.19 -3.98
CA THR A 5 -5.41 5.93 -2.72
C THR A 5 -5.60 4.95 -1.58
N LEU A 6 -4.82 5.10 -0.52
CA LEU A 6 -4.94 4.29 0.69
C LEU A 6 -5.52 5.14 1.80
N ALA A 7 -6.63 4.69 2.38
CA ALA A 7 -7.22 5.27 3.57
C ALA A 7 -6.99 4.37 4.78
N THR A 8 -6.71 4.99 5.92
CA THR A 8 -6.56 4.34 7.24
C THR A 8 -7.60 4.93 8.19
N ALA A 9 -8.23 4.09 9.01
CA ALA A 9 -9.20 4.52 10.00
C ALA A 9 -9.05 3.70 11.29
N ALA A 10 -8.84 4.38 12.41
CA ALA A 10 -8.83 3.75 13.72
C ALA A 10 -10.25 3.31 14.13
N THR A 11 -10.32 2.16 14.80
CA THR A 11 -11.54 1.52 15.32
C THR A 11 -11.27 1.00 16.73
N ASP A 12 -12.31 0.63 17.45
CA ASP A 12 -12.16 0.07 18.81
C ASP A 12 -11.31 -1.21 18.85
N ASP A 13 -11.28 -1.98 17.76
CA ASP A 13 -10.59 -3.28 17.67
C ASP A 13 -9.25 -3.22 16.89
N GLY A 14 -8.84 -2.03 16.41
CA GLY A 14 -7.61 -1.84 15.64
C GLY A 14 -7.75 -0.85 14.49
N LEU A 15 -7.13 -1.15 13.34
CA LEU A 15 -7.07 -0.25 12.19
C LEU A 15 -7.73 -0.88 10.95
N THR A 16 -8.66 -0.15 10.33
CA THR A 16 -9.22 -0.48 9.03
C THR A 16 -8.40 0.19 7.92
N LEU A 17 -8.11 -0.57 6.88
CA LEU A 17 -7.34 -0.18 5.70
C LEU A 17 -8.22 -0.32 4.47
N SER A 18 -8.25 0.70 3.61
CA SER A 18 -9.00 0.66 2.36
C SER A 18 -8.16 1.18 1.21
N LEU A 19 -7.79 0.30 0.28
CA LEU A 19 -7.13 0.65 -0.96
C LEU A 19 -8.20 0.88 -2.03
N ARG A 20 -8.35 2.11 -2.47
CA ARG A 20 -9.22 2.50 -3.58
C ARG A 20 -8.38 2.65 -4.84
N ILE A 21 -8.81 2.00 -5.92
CA ILE A 21 -8.19 2.08 -7.24
C ILE A 21 -9.22 2.62 -8.21
N GLU A 22 -8.94 3.79 -8.78
CA GLU A 22 -9.81 4.47 -9.74
C GLU A 22 -9.18 4.44 -11.14
N ASN A 23 -9.99 4.20 -12.15
CA ASN A 23 -9.57 4.39 -13.54
C ASN A 23 -9.85 5.81 -14.00
N ALA A 24 -8.89 6.71 -13.77
CA ALA A 24 -8.94 8.10 -14.26
C ALA A 24 -8.70 8.22 -15.77
N GLY A 25 -8.44 7.11 -16.47
CA GLY A 25 -8.33 7.09 -17.92
C GLY A 25 -9.67 7.09 -18.64
N SER A 26 -9.61 7.20 -19.97
CA SER A 26 -10.80 7.16 -20.85
C SER A 26 -11.09 5.77 -21.44
N THR A 27 -10.31 4.75 -21.10
CA THR A 27 -10.46 3.38 -21.59
C THR A 27 -10.59 2.40 -20.43
N PRO A 28 -11.42 1.34 -20.53
CA PRO A 28 -11.48 0.30 -19.51
C PRO A 28 -10.11 -0.31 -19.24
N VAL A 29 -9.86 -0.68 -17.98
CA VAL A 29 -8.64 -1.36 -17.55
C VAL A 29 -9.02 -2.65 -16.83
N THR A 30 -8.46 -3.77 -17.30
CA THR A 30 -8.59 -5.06 -16.63
C THR A 30 -7.45 -5.24 -15.64
N LEU A 31 -7.76 -5.83 -14.49
CA LEU A 31 -6.82 -6.31 -13.48
C LEU A 31 -6.91 -7.84 -13.43
N ASP A 32 -5.79 -8.53 -13.68
CA ASP A 32 -5.71 -9.99 -13.72
C ASP A 32 -5.02 -10.55 -12.48
N PHE A 33 -5.69 -11.45 -11.77
CA PHE A 33 -5.23 -12.00 -10.49
C PHE A 33 -4.98 -13.50 -10.59
N ARG A 34 -3.91 -13.96 -9.93
CA ARG A 34 -3.55 -15.40 -9.87
C ARG A 34 -4.26 -16.17 -8.77
N THR A 35 -4.84 -15.48 -7.79
CA THR A 35 -5.53 -16.07 -6.65
C THR A 35 -6.76 -15.24 -6.30
N GLY A 36 -7.54 -15.71 -5.32
CA GLY A 36 -8.63 -14.93 -4.73
C GLY A 36 -8.17 -13.72 -3.90
N GLN A 37 -6.87 -13.56 -3.65
CA GLN A 37 -6.33 -12.33 -3.04
C GLN A 37 -6.36 -11.23 -4.09
N ARG A 38 -7.03 -10.11 -3.78
CA ARG A 38 -7.10 -8.92 -4.66
C ARG A 38 -6.15 -7.80 -4.24
N ALA A 39 -5.82 -7.74 -2.96
CA ALA A 39 -4.88 -6.79 -2.42
C ALA A 39 -4.03 -7.41 -1.30
N GLU A 40 -2.82 -6.87 -1.15
CA GLU A 40 -1.93 -7.06 -0.01
C GLU A 40 -1.83 -5.74 0.75
N PHE A 41 -1.72 -5.82 2.07
CA PHE A 41 -1.45 -4.67 2.91
C PHE A 41 -0.29 -5.02 3.84
N THR A 42 0.72 -4.18 3.86
CA THR A 42 1.87 -4.35 4.75
C THR A 42 2.08 -3.09 5.56
N ALA A 43 2.23 -3.24 6.88
CA ALA A 43 2.56 -2.15 7.78
C ALA A 43 4.02 -2.25 8.20
N TYR A 44 4.75 -1.16 8.01
CA TYR A 44 6.13 -0.98 8.44
C TYR A 44 6.16 0.06 9.55
N PRO A 45 7.03 -0.09 10.57
CA PRO A 45 7.36 1.04 11.43
C PRO A 45 7.75 2.23 10.55
N ALA A 46 7.17 3.40 10.78
CA ALA A 46 7.51 4.60 10.02
C ALA A 46 8.88 5.11 10.46
N ASP A 47 9.72 5.45 9.49
CA ASP A 47 10.98 6.17 9.72
C ASP A 47 10.77 7.70 9.66
N GLU A 48 11.84 8.46 9.88
CA GLU A 48 11.79 9.93 9.91
C GLU A 48 11.39 10.53 8.55
N GLU A 49 11.71 9.90 7.41
CA GLU A 49 11.31 10.38 6.08
C GLU A 49 9.82 10.12 5.81
N ASP A 50 9.28 9.02 6.32
CA ASP A 50 7.85 8.73 6.20
C ASP A 50 6.98 9.72 7.00
N ILE A 51 7.50 10.28 8.10
CA ILE A 51 6.75 11.17 9.01
C ILE A 51 6.72 12.62 8.50
N ASP A 52 7.69 13.03 7.68
CA ASP A 52 7.76 14.40 7.15
C ASP A 52 6.94 14.56 5.85
N THR A 53 5.67 14.93 6.00
CA THR A 53 4.82 15.36 4.86
C THR A 53 4.91 16.88 4.58
N GLY A 54 5.98 17.58 5.00
CA GLY A 54 6.18 18.95 4.49
C GLY A 54 7.37 19.73 5.06
N GLY A 55 8.37 19.98 4.20
CA GLY A 55 9.22 21.17 4.32
C GLY A 55 10.49 21.17 3.48
N GLU A 56 10.40 21.73 2.28
CA GLU A 56 11.46 22.41 1.51
C GLU A 56 12.95 22.06 1.75
N GLY A 57 13.56 21.45 0.73
CA GLY A 57 14.83 21.87 0.16
C GLY A 57 16.00 22.08 1.13
N ALA A 58 16.67 20.99 1.52
CA ALA A 58 18.08 21.07 1.86
C ALA A 58 18.90 20.81 0.59
N ASP A 59 19.31 21.89 -0.09
CA ASP A 59 20.47 21.86 -0.97
C ASP A 59 21.62 21.20 -0.20
N THR A 60 21.94 19.97 -0.57
CA THR A 60 23.22 19.37 -0.24
C THR A 60 23.84 18.95 -1.55
N ASP A 61 24.74 19.81 -2.05
CA ASP A 61 25.88 19.38 -2.87
C ASP A 61 26.52 18.18 -2.17
N ARG A 62 26.11 16.97 -2.57
CA ARG A 62 26.83 15.74 -2.28
C ARG A 62 27.41 15.26 -3.59
N GLU A 63 28.59 15.80 -3.90
CA GLU A 63 29.52 15.23 -4.86
C GLU A 63 29.72 13.74 -4.54
N ASP A 64 29.51 12.93 -5.58
CA ASP A 64 30.04 11.58 -5.79
C ASP A 64 30.17 10.72 -4.52
N ALA A 65 29.04 10.11 -4.13
CA ALA A 65 29.08 8.82 -3.46
C ALA A 65 28.64 7.79 -4.49
N ASP A 66 29.59 6.93 -4.92
CA ASP A 66 29.31 5.66 -5.57
C ASP A 66 28.25 4.91 -4.73
N GLY A 67 26.99 5.12 -5.09
CA GLY A 67 25.84 4.48 -4.47
C GLY A 67 25.80 3.04 -4.93
N GLU A 68 26.66 2.21 -4.35
CA GLU A 68 26.30 0.82 -4.10
C GLU A 68 24.95 0.90 -3.40
N GLY A 69 23.88 0.67 -4.15
CA GLY A 69 22.52 0.67 -3.66
C GLY A 69 22.46 -0.33 -2.53
N ALA A 70 22.68 0.16 -1.31
CA ALA A 70 22.35 -0.55 -0.13
C ALA A 70 20.87 -0.85 -0.32
N ASP A 71 20.56 -2.13 -0.47
CA ASP A 71 19.30 -2.65 0.00
C ASP A 71 19.13 -2.05 1.40
N GLU A 72 18.49 -0.87 1.48
CA GLU A 72 17.97 -0.35 2.73
C GLU A 72 17.16 -1.52 3.25
N GLU A 73 17.66 -2.18 4.29
CA GLU A 73 16.97 -3.26 4.99
C GLU A 73 15.66 -2.64 5.46
N ARG A 74 14.66 -2.63 4.57
CA ARG A 74 13.34 -2.10 4.82
C ARG A 74 12.90 -2.79 6.09
N ALA A 75 12.64 -2.01 7.13
CA ALA A 75 12.38 -2.52 8.47
C ALA A 75 11.43 -3.72 8.41
N ASP A 76 11.66 -4.72 9.28
CA ASP A 76 10.78 -5.89 9.33
C ASP A 76 9.32 -5.44 9.45
N PRO A 77 8.42 -5.94 8.58
CA PRO A 77 7.04 -5.51 8.62
C PRO A 77 6.42 -5.89 9.95
N ALA A 78 5.79 -4.91 10.62
CA ALA A 78 5.06 -5.14 11.86
C ALA A 78 3.80 -5.99 11.63
N TRP A 79 3.24 -5.94 10.42
CA TRP A 79 2.07 -6.72 10.03
C TRP A 79 1.94 -6.88 8.51
N ARG A 80 1.35 -8.01 8.09
CA ARG A 80 1.00 -8.30 6.69
C ARG A 80 -0.37 -8.96 6.61
N TYR A 81 -1.23 -8.48 5.72
CA TYR A 81 -2.59 -9.00 5.54
C TYR A 81 -2.62 -10.44 5.05
N GLY A 82 -1.76 -10.80 4.10
CA GLY A 82 -1.72 -12.13 3.50
C GLY A 82 -1.12 -13.22 4.39
N ALA A 83 -0.32 -12.87 5.42
CA ALA A 83 0.56 -13.82 6.13
C ALA A 83 -0.17 -14.98 6.84
N ASN A 84 -1.46 -14.80 7.18
CA ASN A 84 -2.24 -15.81 7.90
C ASN A 84 -3.58 -16.13 7.24
N ARG A 85 -3.72 -15.86 5.95
CA ARG A 85 -4.99 -16.04 5.23
C ARG A 85 -4.86 -17.07 4.12
N MET A 86 -5.85 -17.96 4.04
CA MET A 86 -5.98 -18.89 2.92
C MET A 86 -6.78 -18.20 1.82
N PHE A 87 -6.18 -18.08 0.64
CA PHE A 87 -6.86 -17.61 -0.57
C PHE A 87 -7.09 -18.78 -1.51
N THR A 88 -8.20 -18.76 -2.25
CA THR A 88 -8.45 -19.75 -3.29
C THR A 88 -7.42 -19.58 -4.42
N GLN A 89 -6.95 -20.69 -4.98
CA GLN A 89 -6.04 -20.68 -6.14
C GLN A 89 -6.81 -20.57 -7.47
N ALA A 90 -7.85 -19.74 -7.49
CA ALA A 90 -8.65 -19.47 -8.68
C ALA A 90 -8.15 -18.20 -9.35
N LEU A 91 -7.88 -18.28 -10.66
CA LEU A 91 -7.66 -17.10 -11.48
C LEU A 91 -8.93 -16.25 -11.50
N GLY A 92 -8.78 -14.93 -11.49
CA GLY A 92 -9.91 -14.04 -11.66
C GLY A 92 -9.47 -12.72 -12.28
N SER A 93 -10.40 -12.07 -12.97
CA SER A 93 -10.18 -10.76 -13.56
C SER A 93 -11.29 -9.81 -13.14
N GLU A 94 -10.96 -8.52 -13.05
CA GLU A 94 -11.90 -7.45 -12.77
C GLU A 94 -11.64 -6.30 -13.74
N THR A 95 -12.69 -5.81 -14.39
CA THR A 95 -12.57 -4.68 -15.32
C THR A 95 -13.11 -3.43 -14.66
N VAL A 96 -12.27 -2.39 -14.58
CA VAL A 96 -12.63 -1.07 -14.06
C VAL A 96 -12.91 -0.16 -15.26
N ALA A 97 -14.16 0.25 -15.43
CA ALA A 97 -14.56 1.17 -16.49
C ALA A 97 -13.94 2.58 -16.29
N PRO A 98 -13.90 3.43 -17.33
CA PRO A 98 -13.51 4.83 -17.18
C PRO A 98 -14.33 5.56 -16.11
N GLY A 99 -13.66 6.19 -15.14
CA GLY A 99 -14.28 6.88 -14.00
C GLY A 99 -14.84 5.95 -12.91
N GLU A 100 -14.73 4.63 -13.07
CA GLU A 100 -15.09 3.66 -12.04
C GLU A 100 -13.93 3.48 -11.05
N ALA A 101 -14.28 3.08 -9.82
CA ALA A 101 -13.31 2.68 -8.82
C ALA A 101 -13.73 1.40 -8.12
N VAL A 102 -12.73 0.64 -7.72
CA VAL A 102 -12.86 -0.58 -6.91
C VAL A 102 -12.12 -0.38 -5.59
N ALA A 103 -12.61 -1.00 -4.53
CA ALA A 103 -12.04 -0.85 -3.19
C ALA A 103 -11.77 -2.22 -2.56
N TYR A 104 -10.59 -2.34 -1.96
CA TYR A 104 -10.17 -3.53 -1.23
C TYR A 104 -9.89 -3.17 0.21
N GLU A 105 -10.34 -4.03 1.14
CA GLU A 105 -10.29 -3.72 2.57
C GLU A 105 -9.56 -4.79 3.37
N ALA A 106 -8.94 -4.34 4.45
CA ALA A 106 -8.31 -5.16 5.46
C ALA A 106 -8.47 -4.56 6.85
N THR A 107 -8.37 -5.41 7.88
CA THR A 107 -8.36 -4.96 9.28
C THR A 107 -7.11 -5.49 9.96
N TRP A 108 -6.28 -4.58 10.45
CA TRP A 108 -5.18 -4.89 11.35
C TRP A 108 -5.66 -4.78 12.79
N ARG A 109 -5.88 -5.93 13.44
CA ARG A 109 -6.41 -5.99 14.81
C ARG A 109 -5.32 -5.88 15.85
N GLY A 110 -5.58 -5.11 16.91
CA GLY A 110 -4.65 -4.90 18.03
C GLY A 110 -3.23 -4.49 17.62
N PRO A 111 -3.04 -3.50 16.72
CA PRO A 111 -1.72 -2.98 16.40
C PRO A 111 -1.04 -2.44 17.66
N PRO A 112 0.28 -2.65 17.86
CA PRO A 112 1.01 -1.94 18.90
C PRO A 112 0.92 -0.43 18.70
N SER A 113 1.03 0.34 19.78
CA SER A 113 1.13 1.80 19.71
C SER A 113 2.39 2.21 18.97
N GLY A 114 2.29 3.17 18.06
CA GLY A 114 3.40 3.62 17.24
C GLY A 114 2.93 4.29 15.94
N THR A 115 3.88 4.85 15.19
CA THR A 115 3.62 5.37 13.85
C THR A 115 4.06 4.35 12.82
N TYR A 116 3.20 4.11 11.84
CA TYR A 116 3.41 3.10 10.81
C TYR A 116 3.16 3.68 9.42
N ARG A 117 4.00 3.27 8.48
CA ARG A 117 3.69 3.38 7.05
C ARG A 117 3.00 2.13 6.59
N VAL A 118 1.76 2.28 6.16
CA VAL A 118 0.99 1.21 5.55
C VAL A 118 1.09 1.34 4.04
N VAL A 119 1.43 0.23 3.37
CA VAL A 119 1.43 0.11 1.91
C VAL A 119 0.32 -0.86 1.52
N GLY A 120 -0.58 -0.41 0.65
CA GLY A 120 -1.62 -1.23 0.04
C GLY A 120 -1.31 -1.43 -1.45
N GLU A 121 -1.33 -2.67 -1.91
CA GLU A 121 -0.98 -3.04 -3.28
C GLU A 121 -2.04 -3.95 -3.88
N ALA A 122 -2.45 -3.71 -5.12
CA ALA A 122 -3.22 -4.70 -5.87
C ALA A 122 -2.33 -5.89 -6.22
N THR A 123 -2.81 -7.11 -6.02
CA THR A 123 -2.10 -8.34 -6.42
C THR A 123 -2.33 -8.70 -7.89
N ALA A 124 -2.74 -7.72 -8.69
CA ALA A 124 -2.88 -7.85 -10.12
C ALA A 124 -1.50 -8.14 -10.73
N THR A 125 -1.47 -8.98 -11.76
CA THR A 125 -0.22 -9.44 -12.39
C THR A 125 0.14 -8.66 -13.63
N ASP A 126 -0.81 -7.94 -14.21
CA ASP A 126 -0.61 -7.12 -15.40
C ASP A 126 -0.37 -5.64 -15.06
N ARG A 127 -0.67 -5.20 -13.83
CA ARG A 127 -0.48 -3.83 -13.34
C ARG A 127 0.22 -3.77 -12.00
N ASP A 128 1.13 -2.82 -11.86
CA ASP A 128 1.66 -2.38 -10.57
C ASP A 128 0.81 -1.19 -10.09
N VAL A 129 -0.02 -1.40 -9.07
CA VAL A 129 -0.90 -0.36 -8.51
C VAL A 129 -0.83 -0.43 -7.00
N ARG A 130 -0.39 0.68 -6.39
CA ARG A 130 -0.14 0.76 -4.95
C ARG A 130 -0.28 2.17 -4.44
N ALA A 131 -0.61 2.28 -3.16
CA ALA A 131 -0.64 3.54 -2.42
C ALA A 131 -0.12 3.30 -1.00
N ALA A 132 0.41 4.36 -0.39
CA ALA A 132 0.86 4.33 0.99
C ALA A 132 0.18 5.42 1.81
N ALA A 133 0.06 5.19 3.11
CA ALA A 133 -0.45 6.14 4.08
C ALA A 133 0.27 5.95 5.40
N VAL A 134 0.53 7.06 6.10
CA VAL A 134 1.10 7.04 7.44
C VAL A 134 -0.01 7.17 8.47
N VAL A 135 0.09 6.38 9.54
CA VAL A 135 -0.90 6.32 10.59
C VAL A 135 -0.24 6.19 11.94
N THR A 136 -0.75 6.92 12.93
CA THR A 136 -0.34 6.79 14.32
C THR A 136 -1.41 6.03 15.10
N VAL A 137 -0.99 4.96 15.78
CA VAL A 137 -1.79 4.17 16.71
C VAL A 137 -1.42 4.61 18.12
N ALA A 138 -2.42 5.03 18.90
CA ALA A 138 -2.26 5.51 20.27
C ALA A 138 -2.49 4.40 21.31
#